data_AF-A0A2V9JYC9-F1
#
_entry.id   AF-A0A2V9JYC9-F1
#
_cell.length_a   1.000
_cell.length_b   1.000
_cell.length_c   1.000
_cell.angle_alpha   90.00
_cell.angle_beta   90.00
_cell.angle_gamma   90.00
#
_symmetry.space_group_name_H-M   'P 1'
#
loop_
_entity.id
_entity.type
_entity.pdbx_description
1 polymer ?
#
loop_
_entity_poly.entity_id
_entity_poly.type
_entity_poly.pdbx_seq_one_letter_code
_entity_poly.pdbx_strand_id
1 'polypeptide(L)' 'LYTDLPHKVQELADEKYRLFSRDPFHPSLELQAKGKVWTVAVGRSYRAIARRFGNDVYWV' A
#
# COMPACT_ATOMS: atom_id res chain seq x y z
N LEU A 1 -2.25 -13.90 5.51
CA LEU A 1 -2.52 -12.60 6.16
C LEU A 1 -1.20 -11.86 6.33
N TYR A 2 -1.19 -10.57 6.70
CA TYR A 2 0.05 -9.78 6.85
C TYR A 2 1.09 -10.49 7.73
N THR A 3 0.63 -11.10 8.83
CA THR A 3 1.47 -11.84 9.80
C THR A 3 2.17 -13.06 9.22
N ASP A 4 1.68 -13.61 8.11
CA ASP A 4 2.24 -14.81 7.47
C ASP A 4 3.31 -14.45 6.42
N LEU A 5 3.51 -13.16 6.15
CA LEU A 5 4.53 -12.70 5.22
C LEU A 5 5.92 -12.84 5.84
N PRO A 6 6.99 -13.04 5.03
CA PRO A 6 8.35 -12.98 5.55
C PRO A 6 8.61 -11.66 6.29
N HIS A 7 9.37 -11.69 7.39
CA HIS A 7 9.62 -10.54 8.25
C HIS A 7 10.05 -9.28 7.48
N LYS A 8 10.94 -9.45 6.51
CA LYS A 8 11.42 -8.35 5.66
C LYS A 8 10.33 -7.68 4.84
N VAL A 9 9.30 -8.43 4.45
CA VAL A 9 8.14 -7.89 3.72
C VAL A 9 7.21 -7.13 4.67
N GLN A 10 7.04 -7.62 5.90
CA GLN A 10 6.29 -6.93 6.96
C GLN A 10 6.92 -5.55 7.26
N GLU A 11 8.23 -5.49 7.46
CA GLU A 11 8.96 -4.23 7.68
C GLU A 11 8.78 -3.23 6.53
N LEU A 12 8.87 -3.70 5.29
CA LEU A 12 8.64 -2.86 4.10
C LEU A 12 7.20 -2.38 4.02
N ALA A 13 6.24 -3.23 4.33
CA ALA A 13 4.83 -2.86 4.36
C ALA A 13 4.57 -1.78 5.42
N ASP A 14 5.18 -1.88 6.60
CA ASP A 14 5.06 -0.87 7.66
C ASP A 14 5.65 0.48 7.27
N GLU A 15 6.82 0.47 6.61
CA GLU A 15 7.43 1.69 6.08
C GLU A 15 6.51 2.37 5.06
N LYS A 16 5.97 1.58 4.13
CA LYS A 16 5.03 2.07 3.10
C LYS A 16 3.73 2.55 3.73
N TYR A 17 3.21 1.89 4.76
CA TYR A 17 2.01 2.31 5.48
C TYR A 17 2.22 3.65 6.21
N ARG A 18 3.37 3.83 6.88
CA ARG A 18 3.73 5.11 7.51
C ARG A 18 3.88 6.25 6.51
N LEU A 19 4.39 5.95 5.30
CA LEU A 19 4.45 6.94 4.22
C LEU A 19 3.05 7.26 3.69
N PHE A 20 2.26 6.23 3.38
CA PHE A 20 0.88 6.35 2.91
C PHE A 20 0.01 7.19 3.86
N SER A 21 0.15 6.99 5.17
CA SER A 21 -0.63 7.74 6.17
C SER A 21 -0.33 9.25 6.18
N ARG A 22 0.83 9.67 5.67
CA ARG A 22 1.24 11.08 5.58
C ARG A 22 0.98 11.67 4.20
N ASP A 23 1.25 10.90 3.16
CA ASP A 23 1.06 11.28 1.76
C ASP A 23 0.67 10.03 0.94
N PRO A 24 -0.65 9.76 0.78
CA PRO A 24 -1.14 8.63 0.01
C PRO A 24 -0.74 8.64 -1.47
N PHE A 25 -0.40 9.81 -2.01
CA PHE A 25 -0.09 10.00 -3.43
C PHE A 25 1.42 10.11 -3.69
N HIS A 26 2.25 9.84 -2.68
CA HIS A 26 3.70 9.85 -2.83
C HIS A 26 4.16 8.90 -3.95
N PRO A 27 5.02 9.32 -4.90
CA PRO A 27 5.38 8.51 -6.07
C PRO A 27 5.97 7.13 -5.72
N SER A 28 6.71 7.01 -4.62
CA SER A 28 7.32 5.75 -4.18
C SER A 28 6.31 4.71 -3.66
N LEU A 29 5.04 5.10 -3.44
CA LEU A 29 3.96 4.17 -3.14
C LEU A 29 3.46 3.48 -4.41
N GLU A 30 3.79 4.02 -5.59
CA GLU A 30 3.30 3.53 -6.89
C GLU A 30 1.80 3.26 -6.86
N LEU A 31 1.03 4.22 -6.30
CA LEU A 31 -0.40 4.06 -6.12
C LEU A 31 -1.09 3.95 -7.49
N GLN A 32 -1.69 2.80 -7.77
CA GLN A 32 -2.28 2.49 -9.07
C GLN A 32 -3.71 1.96 -8.93
N ALA A 33 -4.62 2.43 -9.80
CA ALA A 33 -5.94 1.84 -9.92
C ALA A 33 -5.85 0.47 -10.63
N LYS A 34 -6.47 -0.55 -10.04
CA LYS A 34 -6.60 -1.91 -10.59
C LYS A 34 -8.06 -2.35 -10.45
N GLY A 35 -8.85 -2.07 -11.49
CA GLY A 35 -10.29 -2.32 -11.47
C GLY A 35 -10.99 -1.48 -10.40
N LYS A 36 -11.63 -2.15 -9.43
CA LYS A 36 -12.40 -1.50 -8.35
C LYS A 36 -11.56 -1.14 -7.12
N VAL A 37 -10.29 -1.51 -7.10
CA VAL A 37 -9.37 -1.25 -5.99
C VAL A 37 -8.17 -0.47 -6.46
N TRP A 38 -7.43 0.06 -5.50
CA TRP A 38 -6.13 0.65 -5.70
C TRP A 38 -5.07 -0.27 -5.10
N THR A 39 -3.84 -0.15 -5.58
CA THR A 39 -2.73 -0.95 -5.07
C THR A 39 -1.54 -0.08 -4.74
N VAL A 40 -0.88 -0.38 -3.62
CA VAL A 40 0.38 0.25 -3.17
C VAL A 40 1.51 -0.77 -3.31
N ALA A 41 2.66 -0.36 -3.86
CA ALA A 41 3.82 -1.22 -3.97
C ALA A 41 4.52 -1.46 -2.63
N VAL A 42 4.78 -2.74 -2.33
CA VAL A 42 5.57 -3.20 -1.18
C VAL A 42 6.76 -4.01 -1.71
N GLY A 43 7.87 -3.31 -1.92
CA GLY A 43 9.02 -3.89 -2.61
C GLY A 43 8.67 -4.29 -4.06
N ARG A 44 9.39 -5.28 -4.60
CA ARG A 44 9.26 -5.68 -6.02
C ARG A 44 8.09 -6.63 -6.29
N SER A 45 7.70 -7.44 -5.31
CA SER A 45 6.83 -8.60 -5.53
C SER A 45 5.50 -8.53 -4.79
N TYR A 46 5.35 -7.61 -3.84
CA TYR A 46 4.14 -7.51 -3.03
C TYR A 46 3.41 -6.21 -3.32
N ARG A 47 2.10 -6.26 -3.24
CA ARG A 47 1.24 -5.08 -3.29
C ARG A 47 0.21 -5.17 -2.18
N ALA A 48 -0.03 -4.04 -1.52
CA ALA A 48 -1.14 -3.89 -0.60
C ALA A 48 -2.37 -3.35 -1.34
N ILE A 49 -3.54 -3.66 -0.82
CA ILE A 49 -4.81 -3.20 -1.38
C ILE A 49 -5.21 -1.91 -0.68
N ALA A 50 -5.73 -0.98 -1.46
CA ALA A 50 -6.35 0.23 -0.96
C ALA A 50 -7.71 0.45 -1.62
N ARG A 51 -8.60 1.16 -0.93
CA ARG A 51 -9.91 1.57 -1.43
C ARG A 51 -9.99 3.07 -1.46
N ARG A 52 -10.58 3.62 -2.51
CA ARG A 52 -10.78 5.06 -2.68
C ARG A 52 -12.23 5.41 -2.44
N PHE A 53 -12.47 6.42 -1.61
CA PHE A 53 -13.80 7.00 -1.36
C PHE A 53 -13.70 8.51 -1.62
N GLY A 54 -14.24 8.95 -2.75
CA GLY A 54 -14.07 10.33 -3.21
C GLY A 54 -12.60 10.66 -3.42
N ASN A 55 -12.09 11.61 -2.64
CA ASN A 55 -10.68 12.03 -2.70
C ASN A 55 -9.78 11.28 -1.71
N ASP A 56 -10.36 10.52 -0.79
CA ASP A 56 -9.62 9.80 0.25
C ASP A 56 -9.29 8.38 -0.20
N VAL A 57 -8.11 7.90 0.22
CA VAL A 57 -7.65 6.54 -0.04
C VAL A 57 -7.33 5.87 1.29
N TYR A 58 -7.84 4.67 1.48
CA TYR A 58 -7.71 3.89 2.70
C TYR A 58 -6.98 2.59 2.38
N TRP A 59 -5.91 2.30 3.11
CA TRP A 59 -5.22 1.02 3.05
C TRP A 59 -6.07 -0.03 3.78
N VAL A 60 -6.26 -1.21 3.17
CA VAL A 60 -7.08 -2.31 3.70
C VAL A 60 -6.24 -3.56 3.93
#